data_AF-A0A9W7AG38-F1
#
_entry.id   AF-A0A9W7AG38-F1
#
_cell.length_a   1.000
_cell.length_b   1.000
_cell.length_c   1.000
_cell.angle_alpha   90.00
_cell.angle_beta   90.00
_cell.angle_gamma   90.00
#
_symmetry.space_group_name_H-M   'P 1'
#
loop_
_entity.id
_entity.type
_entity.pdbx_description
1 polymer ?
#
loop_
_entity_poly.entity_id
_entity_poly.type
_entity_poly.pdbx_seq_one_letter_code
_entity_poly.pdbx_strand_id
1 'polypeptide(L)'
;MSSPLVNSSHKSIHDVDIRLSAVKGGRRNSVGKEGGPGSPGKKKRKGKKDGFNKTFGRIKAIDPLAEENKKRLENMERGFGELLELHNTVELSSLCGMLSIKIERKTKNTEKKDLIMGLVRKRIDAGESSDSVYISILKWMWEGTLFEYLRAKGQPLHSTENDPRGFVIAYWRKMTKTIVPFDPYYVPQTLNNRSDSEKRSEDITAILDTMEQKEAAVKAAEHKIRREHDYTNVLTYLQSLTELENRHEYVKDNYISNAAHTEFLGSDYFDQLVTRHGDEQLLNNILRRQLLDVRSDGKDGFAGEEPDNEEEPAKVARAKSDATVRANGYDEISGIHDTEQLLRRLGVRNRRERQALKMELREALSRETTVNAKLESVEEQLEDQTERADDAEATLYALRAQSDQFKDRVAAREAVIETEANEYFDLAAQSMAGEKDLASRVESVAPSILGMLRSDNLDVVKEAAKIAEGLGLLTRDGVVEAVENVAMMKEETRQREAAILATVKRAKTPKKGGKKEGKETKGAKSGKKKKKKG
;
A
#
# COMPACT_ATOMS: atom_id res chain seq x y z
N MET A 1 4.63 -38.58 39.15
CA MET A 1 5.93 -37.90 38.96
C MET A 1 5.62 -36.51 38.42
N SER A 2 6.31 -35.50 38.93
CA SER A 2 5.90 -34.08 38.83
C SER A 2 6.61 -33.33 37.71
N SER A 3 6.02 -32.23 37.26
CA SER A 3 6.48 -31.31 36.21
C SER A 3 7.85 -30.65 36.49
N PRO A 4 8.46 -30.01 35.49
CA PRO A 4 8.22 -28.57 35.27
C PRO A 4 7.94 -28.24 33.78
N LEU A 5 7.03 -27.32 33.38
CA LEU A 5 6.81 -25.92 33.75
C LEU A 5 8.05 -25.02 33.58
N VAL A 6 8.25 -24.51 32.36
CA VAL A 6 9.20 -23.44 32.05
C VAL A 6 8.45 -22.11 31.95
N ASN A 7 8.74 -21.18 32.85
CA ASN A 7 8.31 -19.78 32.74
C ASN A 7 9.19 -19.05 31.71
N SER A 8 8.58 -18.27 30.82
CA SER A 8 9.29 -17.24 30.04
C SER A 8 8.75 -15.86 30.42
N SER A 9 9.68 -14.96 30.75
CA SER A 9 9.41 -13.69 31.44
C SER A 9 9.04 -12.54 30.50
N HIS A 10 8.05 -11.74 30.89
CA HIS A 10 7.86 -10.38 30.38
C HIS A 10 9.18 -9.58 30.43
N LYS A 11 9.55 -8.93 29.32
CA LYS A 11 10.44 -7.77 29.33
C LYS A 11 9.67 -6.55 28.82
N SER A 12 9.40 -5.62 29.74
CA SER A 12 8.99 -4.26 29.43
C SER A 12 10.18 -3.51 28.85
N ILE A 13 9.99 -2.81 27.73
CA ILE A 13 10.95 -1.83 27.22
C ILE A 13 10.34 -0.44 27.46
N HIS A 14 11.05 0.33 28.29
CA HIS A 14 10.73 1.71 28.61
C HIS A 14 11.41 2.68 27.64
N ASP A 15 10.78 3.85 27.51
CA ASP A 15 11.38 5.16 27.23
C ASP A 15 12.19 5.36 25.93
N VAL A 16 11.54 5.97 24.93
CA VAL A 16 12.21 6.71 23.85
C VAL A 16 11.96 8.20 24.03
N ASP A 17 13.02 8.91 24.40
CA ASP A 17 13.03 10.31 24.80
C ASP A 17 13.03 11.25 23.56
N ILE A 18 11.88 11.85 23.23
CA ILE A 18 11.77 12.77 22.07
C ILE A 18 12.20 14.19 22.49
N ARG A 19 13.46 14.54 22.20
CA ARG A 19 14.00 15.89 22.41
C ARG A 19 13.44 16.91 21.41
N LEU A 20 12.53 17.75 21.88
CA LEU A 20 12.11 18.98 21.20
C LEU A 20 13.24 20.02 21.16
N SER A 21 13.79 20.29 19.97
CA SER A 21 14.73 21.39 19.74
C SER A 21 13.99 22.68 19.36
N ALA A 22 13.86 23.60 20.32
CA ALA A 22 13.23 24.90 20.10
C ALA A 22 14.15 25.87 19.34
N VAL A 23 13.71 26.37 18.18
CA VAL A 23 14.37 27.48 17.47
C VAL A 23 13.84 28.81 17.99
N LYS A 24 14.65 29.51 18.80
CA LYS A 24 14.35 30.88 19.27
C LYS A 24 14.66 31.90 18.17
N GLY A 25 13.78 32.89 18.02
CA GLY A 25 13.93 33.97 17.04
C GLY A 25 15.01 35.00 17.38
N GLY A 26 15.52 35.67 16.34
CA GLY A 26 16.44 36.80 16.44
C GLY A 26 15.80 38.12 15.96
N ARG A 27 15.59 39.06 16.88
CA ARG A 27 15.35 40.50 16.56
C ARG A 27 16.70 41.23 16.45
N ARG A 28 16.81 42.15 15.48
CA ARG A 28 17.58 43.43 15.48
C ARG A 28 17.30 44.12 14.13
N ASN A 29 16.65 45.28 14.07
CA ASN A 29 17.10 46.65 14.41
C ASN A 29 17.68 47.44 13.21
N SER A 30 16.82 48.24 12.58
CA SER A 30 16.97 49.68 12.31
C SER A 30 18.33 50.27 11.83
N VAL A 31 18.39 50.66 10.54
CA VAL A 31 18.90 51.94 9.97
C VAL A 31 18.15 52.16 8.63
N GLY A 32 17.81 53.35 8.10
CA GLY A 32 17.80 54.71 8.64
C GLY A 32 18.15 55.80 7.59
N LYS A 33 17.32 56.86 7.45
CA LYS A 33 17.49 58.07 6.57
C LYS A 33 17.42 57.81 5.04
N GLU A 34 17.13 58.75 4.13
CA GLU A 34 16.66 60.17 4.15
C GLU A 34 16.02 60.53 2.78
N GLY A 35 15.26 61.64 2.68
CA GLY A 35 15.04 62.35 1.40
C GLY A 35 13.68 62.21 0.68
N GLY A 36 12.88 63.29 0.71
CA GLY A 36 11.96 63.64 -0.38
C GLY A 36 12.58 64.78 -1.23
N PRO A 37 11.81 65.58 -2.01
CA PRO A 37 10.38 65.51 -2.34
C PRO A 37 10.08 65.54 -3.87
N GLY A 38 8.82 65.39 -4.30
CA GLY A 38 8.49 65.59 -5.73
C GLY A 38 7.05 65.27 -6.19
N SER A 39 6.12 66.21 -6.00
CA SER A 39 4.95 66.40 -6.89
C SER A 39 5.28 67.55 -7.87
N PRO A 40 4.62 67.73 -9.05
CA PRO A 40 3.22 67.38 -9.34
C PRO A 40 2.92 66.80 -10.75
N GLY A 41 1.66 66.41 -11.04
CA GLY A 41 1.27 66.08 -12.42
C GLY A 41 -0.16 65.59 -12.68
N LYS A 42 -1.19 66.46 -12.56
CA LYS A 42 -2.57 66.11 -12.98
C LYS A 42 -2.67 65.99 -14.52
N LYS A 43 -3.05 64.82 -15.05
CA LYS A 43 -3.63 64.71 -16.41
C LYS A 43 -4.89 63.82 -16.41
N LYS A 44 -6.06 64.46 -16.48
CA LYS A 44 -7.34 63.77 -16.79
C LYS A 44 -7.32 63.28 -18.24
N ARG A 45 -7.43 61.97 -18.47
CA ARG A 45 -7.84 61.42 -19.77
C ARG A 45 -9.26 60.87 -19.65
N LYS A 46 -10.21 61.48 -20.38
CA LYS A 46 -11.56 60.92 -20.58
C LYS A 46 -11.44 59.75 -21.56
N GLY A 47 -11.48 58.52 -21.04
CA GLY A 47 -11.62 57.30 -21.85
C GLY A 47 -13.09 57.06 -22.20
N LYS A 48 -13.34 56.74 -23.47
CA LYS A 48 -14.66 56.44 -24.02
C LYS A 48 -15.16 55.09 -23.47
N LYS A 49 -16.37 55.03 -22.91
CA LYS A 49 -17.04 53.77 -22.55
C LYS A 49 -17.85 53.29 -23.76
N ASP A 50 -17.22 52.51 -24.62
CA ASP A 50 -17.94 51.71 -25.62
C ASP A 50 -18.43 50.40 -24.95
N GLY A 51 -19.66 50.01 -25.26
CA GLY A 51 -20.37 48.95 -24.55
C GLY A 51 -20.00 47.55 -25.06
N PHE A 52 -19.34 46.77 -24.21
CA PHE A 52 -19.17 45.32 -24.39
C PHE A 52 -19.29 44.63 -23.01
N ASN A 53 -19.56 43.33 -23.01
CA ASN A 53 -19.84 42.49 -21.82
C ASN A 53 -21.20 42.74 -21.13
N LYS A 54 -22.27 42.30 -21.79
CA LYS A 54 -23.60 42.08 -21.15
C LYS A 54 -24.08 40.61 -21.25
N THR A 55 -23.20 39.70 -21.67
CA THR A 55 -23.52 38.31 -22.04
C THR A 55 -22.76 37.22 -21.27
N PHE A 56 -21.77 37.57 -20.44
CA PHE A 56 -21.27 36.62 -19.45
C PHE A 56 -22.24 36.56 -18.27
N GLY A 57 -23.13 35.57 -18.33
CA GLY A 57 -24.01 35.22 -17.22
C GLY A 57 -23.20 34.92 -15.97
N ARG A 58 -23.82 35.08 -14.79
CA ARG A 58 -23.21 34.77 -13.49
C ARG A 58 -22.90 33.27 -13.40
N ILE A 59 -21.74 32.86 -13.90
CA ILE A 59 -21.10 31.61 -13.51
C ILE A 59 -20.81 31.79 -12.02
N LYS A 60 -21.64 31.18 -11.17
CA LYS A 60 -21.27 30.98 -9.77
C LYS A 60 -19.99 30.15 -9.82
N ALA A 61 -18.91 30.65 -9.25
CA ALA A 61 -17.75 29.82 -8.97
C ALA A 61 -18.23 28.77 -7.96
N ILE A 62 -18.55 27.59 -8.46
CA ILE A 62 -18.80 26.43 -7.63
C ILE A 62 -17.42 25.99 -7.18
N ASP A 63 -17.16 26.08 -5.88
CA ASP A 63 -15.99 25.48 -5.26
C ASP A 63 -16.01 23.97 -5.59
N PRO A 64 -15.05 23.46 -6.37
CA PRO A 64 -15.05 22.06 -6.80
C PRO A 64 -14.90 21.12 -5.61
N LEU A 65 -14.21 21.56 -4.54
CA LEU A 65 -14.04 20.80 -3.30
C LEU A 65 -15.36 20.69 -2.54
N ALA A 66 -16.18 21.75 -2.54
CA ALA A 66 -17.52 21.71 -1.96
C ALA A 66 -18.46 20.79 -2.75
N GLU A 67 -18.35 20.74 -4.08
CA GLU A 67 -19.13 19.83 -4.91
C GLU A 67 -18.70 18.36 -4.75
N GLU A 68 -17.39 18.10 -4.62
CA GLU A 68 -16.86 16.77 -4.34
C GLU A 68 -17.25 16.28 -2.94
N ASN A 69 -17.10 17.12 -1.90
CA ASN A 69 -17.55 16.79 -0.55
C ASN A 69 -19.06 16.52 -0.50
N LYS A 70 -19.87 17.26 -1.28
CA LYS A 70 -21.30 17.01 -1.42
C LYS A 70 -21.58 15.64 -2.09
N LYS A 71 -20.92 15.33 -3.21
CA LYS A 71 -21.04 14.02 -3.89
C LYS A 71 -20.61 12.87 -2.97
N ARG A 72 -19.52 13.05 -2.20
CA ARG A 72 -19.07 12.08 -1.20
C ARG A 72 -20.13 11.87 -0.12
N LEU A 73 -20.72 12.95 0.41
CA LEU A 73 -21.80 12.85 1.40
C LEU A 73 -23.03 12.12 0.85
N GLU A 74 -23.47 12.46 -0.37
CA GLU A 74 -24.58 11.80 -1.07
C GLU A 74 -24.32 10.30 -1.31
N ASN A 75 -23.08 9.92 -1.63
CA ASN A 75 -22.68 8.52 -1.80
C ASN A 75 -22.65 7.75 -0.47
N MET A 76 -22.13 8.36 0.59
CA MET A 76 -22.16 7.76 1.94
C MET A 76 -23.59 7.59 2.46
N GLU A 77 -24.44 8.59 2.23
CA GLU A 77 -25.85 8.57 2.62
C GLU A 77 -26.61 7.46 1.88
N ARG A 78 -26.36 7.30 0.57
CA ARG A 78 -26.94 6.23 -0.25
C ARG A 78 -26.48 4.84 0.21
N GLY A 79 -25.17 4.61 0.31
CA GLY A 79 -24.63 3.31 0.72
C GLY A 79 -25.01 2.91 2.15
N PHE A 80 -25.16 3.88 3.05
CA PHE A 80 -25.68 3.62 4.40
C PHE A 80 -27.19 3.33 4.40
N GLY A 81 -27.97 4.02 3.55
CA GLY A 81 -29.37 3.70 3.30
C GLY A 81 -29.56 2.27 2.76
N GLU A 82 -28.80 1.88 1.75
CA GLU A 82 -28.74 0.52 1.18
C GLU A 82 -28.39 -0.52 2.25
N LEU A 83 -27.41 -0.26 3.11
CA LEU A 83 -27.06 -1.15 4.23
C LEU A 83 -28.23 -1.33 5.22
N LEU A 84 -28.96 -0.26 5.55
CA LEU A 84 -30.16 -0.35 6.39
C LEU A 84 -31.31 -1.11 5.71
N GLU A 85 -31.28 -1.31 4.38
CA GLU A 85 -32.27 -2.12 3.66
C GLU A 85 -32.07 -3.63 3.84
N LEU A 86 -30.83 -4.06 4.10
CA LEU A 86 -30.50 -5.46 4.39
C LEU A 86 -30.96 -5.92 5.78
N HIS A 87 -31.32 -4.99 6.66
CA HIS A 87 -31.67 -5.27 8.05
C HIS A 87 -33.18 -5.56 8.22
N ASN A 88 -33.49 -6.54 9.08
CA ASN A 88 -34.87 -6.96 9.32
C ASN A 88 -35.61 -6.03 10.30
N THR A 89 -36.92 -6.26 10.49
CA THR A 89 -37.80 -5.47 11.37
C THR A 89 -37.34 -5.39 12.83
N VAL A 90 -36.71 -6.45 13.33
CA VAL A 90 -36.27 -6.60 14.73
C VAL A 90 -34.94 -5.89 14.93
N GLU A 91 -33.99 -6.10 14.03
CA GLU A 91 -32.66 -5.47 14.03
C GLU A 91 -32.77 -3.94 13.94
N LEU A 92 -33.57 -3.40 13.02
CA LEU A 92 -33.84 -1.96 12.93
C LEU A 92 -34.52 -1.42 14.19
N SER A 93 -35.35 -2.24 14.87
CA SER A 93 -35.94 -1.85 16.16
C SER A 93 -34.92 -1.84 17.30
N SER A 94 -34.00 -2.82 17.33
CA SER A 94 -32.92 -2.92 18.31
C SER A 94 -31.94 -1.75 18.15
N LEU A 95 -31.50 -1.48 16.91
CA LEU A 95 -30.63 -0.37 16.54
C LEU A 95 -31.22 0.98 16.94
N CYS A 96 -32.49 1.25 16.61
CA CYS A 96 -33.17 2.45 17.07
C CYS A 96 -33.21 2.55 18.60
N GLY A 97 -33.42 1.43 19.31
CA GLY A 97 -33.33 1.38 20.77
C GLY A 97 -31.95 1.76 21.30
N MET A 98 -30.88 1.22 20.72
CA MET A 98 -29.48 1.55 21.04
C MET A 98 -29.15 3.03 20.75
N LEU A 99 -29.69 3.57 19.65
CA LEU A 99 -29.59 5.00 19.30
C LEU A 99 -30.54 5.91 20.12
N SER A 100 -31.29 5.36 21.08
CA SER A 100 -32.29 6.07 21.90
C SER A 100 -33.43 6.73 21.10
N ILE A 101 -33.70 6.24 19.89
CA ILE A 101 -34.82 6.63 19.04
C ILE A 101 -36.10 5.95 19.56
N LYS A 102 -37.10 6.75 19.95
CA LYS A 102 -38.42 6.24 20.36
C LYS A 102 -39.20 5.79 19.13
N ILE A 103 -39.49 4.50 19.03
CA ILE A 103 -40.32 3.90 17.97
C ILE A 103 -41.67 3.46 18.55
N GLU A 104 -42.74 3.56 17.76
CA GLU A 104 -44.02 2.93 18.08
C GLU A 104 -44.03 1.45 17.67
N ARG A 105 -44.80 0.61 18.38
CA ARG A 105 -44.83 -0.85 18.13
C ARG A 105 -45.29 -1.27 16.72
N LYS A 106 -45.82 -0.34 15.92
CA LYS A 106 -46.36 -0.58 14.57
C LYS A 106 -45.64 0.18 13.44
N THR A 107 -44.55 0.89 13.75
CA THR A 107 -43.76 1.66 12.76
C THR A 107 -43.17 0.73 11.70
N LYS A 108 -43.31 1.09 10.43
CA LYS A 108 -42.81 0.31 9.27
C LYS A 108 -41.29 0.37 9.17
N ASN A 109 -40.68 -0.56 8.44
CA ASN A 109 -39.23 -0.55 8.24
C ASN A 109 -38.72 0.71 7.53
N THR A 110 -39.46 1.23 6.53
CA THR A 110 -39.12 2.50 5.88
C THR A 110 -39.05 3.64 6.89
N GLU A 111 -40.08 3.78 7.72
CA GLU A 111 -40.16 4.81 8.77
C GLU A 111 -39.02 4.65 9.82
N LYS A 112 -38.61 3.42 10.16
CA LYS A 112 -37.44 3.18 11.03
C LYS A 112 -36.12 3.62 10.38
N LYS A 113 -35.92 3.30 9.10
CA LYS A 113 -34.75 3.78 8.31
C LYS A 113 -34.72 5.31 8.30
N ASP A 114 -35.85 5.94 7.96
CA ASP A 114 -35.97 7.40 7.89
C ASP A 114 -35.66 8.08 9.22
N LEU A 115 -36.05 7.48 10.36
CA LEU A 115 -35.68 7.96 11.70
C LEU A 115 -34.17 7.85 11.99
N ILE A 116 -33.51 6.77 11.56
CA ILE A 116 -32.06 6.60 11.70
C ILE A 116 -31.32 7.61 10.81
N MET A 117 -31.72 7.74 9.53
CA MET A 117 -31.17 8.72 8.59
C MET A 117 -31.40 10.16 9.08
N GLY A 118 -32.55 10.44 9.68
CA GLY A 118 -32.84 11.72 10.32
C GLY A 118 -31.91 12.02 11.49
N LEU A 119 -31.53 11.01 12.30
CA LEU A 119 -30.55 11.16 13.38
C LEU A 119 -29.13 11.37 12.83
N VAL A 120 -28.75 10.67 11.76
CA VAL A 120 -27.47 10.88 11.04
C VAL A 120 -27.36 12.34 10.58
N ARG A 121 -28.32 12.80 9.76
CA ARG A 121 -28.36 14.17 9.24
C ARG A 121 -28.27 15.19 10.37
N LYS A 122 -29.08 15.03 11.42
CA LYS A 122 -29.09 15.94 12.57
C LYS A 122 -27.74 16.05 13.31
N ARG A 123 -26.93 14.98 13.36
CA ARG A 123 -25.58 15.04 13.96
C ARG A 123 -24.57 15.74 13.04
N ILE A 124 -24.66 15.50 11.74
CA ILE A 124 -23.83 16.17 10.73
C ILE A 124 -24.16 17.67 10.70
N ASP A 125 -25.45 18.04 10.75
CA ASP A 125 -25.93 19.43 10.87
C ASP A 125 -25.49 20.10 12.19
N ALA A 126 -25.22 19.32 13.24
CA ALA A 126 -24.65 19.80 14.51
C ALA A 126 -23.13 20.00 14.47
N GLY A 127 -22.47 19.73 13.33
CA GLY A 127 -21.02 19.90 13.13
C GLY A 127 -20.18 18.67 13.46
N GLU A 128 -20.78 17.51 13.74
CA GLU A 128 -20.02 16.24 13.80
C GLU A 128 -19.55 15.84 12.39
N SER A 129 -18.32 15.33 12.24
CA SER A 129 -17.83 14.89 10.93
C SER A 129 -18.64 13.69 10.43
N SER A 130 -19.04 13.73 9.15
CA SER A 130 -19.86 12.68 8.52
C SER A 130 -19.27 11.28 8.71
N ASP A 131 -17.97 11.12 8.47
CA ASP A 131 -17.24 9.88 8.71
C ASP A 131 -17.41 9.36 10.15
N SER A 132 -17.28 10.23 11.16
CA SER A 132 -17.44 9.86 12.57
C SER A 132 -18.87 9.41 12.88
N VAL A 133 -19.87 10.15 12.38
CA VAL A 133 -21.29 9.82 12.57
C VAL A 133 -21.61 8.44 11.97
N TYR A 134 -21.28 8.22 10.69
CA TYR A 134 -21.53 6.95 10.01
C TYR A 134 -20.77 5.79 10.68
N ILE A 135 -19.47 5.95 10.99
CA ILE A 135 -18.67 4.91 11.66
C ILE A 135 -19.23 4.58 13.06
N SER A 136 -19.67 5.59 13.82
CA SER A 136 -20.23 5.37 15.16
C SER A 136 -21.53 4.55 15.12
N ILE A 137 -22.41 4.81 14.14
CA ILE A 137 -23.68 4.09 14.00
C ILE A 137 -23.45 2.70 13.41
N LEU A 138 -22.54 2.56 12.44
CA LEU A 138 -22.08 1.24 11.97
C LEU A 138 -21.56 0.38 13.13
N LYS A 139 -20.75 0.94 14.03
CA LYS A 139 -20.27 0.21 15.22
C LYS A 139 -21.43 -0.33 16.06
N TRP A 140 -22.45 0.49 16.33
CA TRP A 140 -23.65 0.04 17.04
C TRP A 140 -24.47 -1.00 16.27
N MET A 141 -24.61 -0.87 14.94
CA MET A 141 -25.24 -1.88 14.08
C MET A 141 -24.54 -3.22 14.26
N TRP A 142 -23.23 -3.27 14.07
CA TRP A 142 -22.43 -4.51 14.14
C TRP A 142 -22.27 -5.04 15.56
N GLU A 143 -22.30 -4.22 16.60
CA GLU A 143 -22.34 -4.71 17.98
C GLU A 143 -23.71 -5.31 18.34
N GLY A 144 -24.81 -4.76 17.81
CA GLY A 144 -26.16 -5.31 18.01
C GLY A 144 -26.47 -6.55 17.16
N THR A 145 -26.29 -6.48 15.84
CA THR A 145 -26.62 -7.61 14.93
C THR A 145 -25.69 -8.79 15.10
N LEU A 146 -24.40 -8.59 15.34
CA LEU A 146 -23.49 -9.71 15.61
C LEU A 146 -23.90 -10.42 16.92
N PHE A 147 -24.33 -9.67 17.94
CA PHE A 147 -24.78 -10.25 19.21
C PHE A 147 -26.11 -11.00 19.07
N GLU A 148 -27.09 -10.47 18.33
CA GLU A 148 -28.34 -11.17 18.02
C GLU A 148 -28.11 -12.40 17.11
N TYR A 149 -27.23 -12.30 16.11
CA TYR A 149 -26.88 -13.39 15.20
C TYR A 149 -26.18 -14.55 15.94
N LEU A 150 -25.18 -14.24 16.78
CA LEU A 150 -24.52 -15.22 17.64
C LEU A 150 -25.51 -15.87 18.63
N ARG A 151 -26.44 -15.08 19.18
CA ARG A 151 -27.49 -15.57 20.08
C ARG A 151 -28.53 -16.44 19.38
N ALA A 152 -28.84 -16.16 18.11
CA ALA A 152 -29.80 -16.92 17.30
C ALA A 152 -29.21 -18.23 16.74
N LYS A 153 -27.90 -18.28 16.46
CA LYS A 153 -27.22 -19.47 15.92
C LYS A 153 -26.65 -20.42 16.98
N GLY A 154 -26.52 -19.98 18.24
CA GLY A 154 -26.20 -20.87 19.37
C GLY A 154 -24.82 -21.54 19.34
N GLN A 155 -23.89 -21.09 18.48
CA GLN A 155 -22.52 -21.56 18.46
C GLN A 155 -21.57 -20.53 19.08
N PRO A 156 -20.69 -20.93 20.03
CA PRO A 156 -19.59 -20.08 20.46
C PRO A 156 -18.60 -19.91 19.30
N LEU A 157 -18.08 -18.69 19.11
CA LEU A 157 -17.00 -18.42 18.15
C LEU A 157 -15.74 -19.19 18.57
N HIS A 158 -15.29 -20.11 17.72
CA HIS A 158 -14.06 -20.90 17.93
C HIS A 158 -12.85 -20.41 17.13
N SER A 159 -12.99 -19.36 16.31
CA SER A 159 -11.86 -18.64 15.74
C SER A 159 -12.09 -17.12 15.84
N THR A 160 -11.04 -16.42 16.23
CA THR A 160 -10.95 -14.95 16.32
C THR A 160 -10.26 -14.32 15.10
N GLU A 161 -9.85 -15.11 14.11
CA GLU A 161 -8.90 -14.67 13.08
C GLU A 161 -9.53 -13.80 11.97
N ASN A 162 -10.84 -13.91 11.75
CA ASN A 162 -11.55 -13.06 10.80
C ASN A 162 -12.73 -12.35 11.48
N ASP A 163 -12.46 -11.19 12.08
CA ASP A 163 -13.51 -10.27 12.53
C ASP A 163 -14.30 -9.77 11.29
N PRO A 164 -15.59 -10.11 11.14
CA PRO A 164 -16.39 -9.66 10.00
C PRO A 164 -16.50 -8.13 9.93
N ARG A 165 -16.30 -7.42 11.05
CA ARG A 165 -16.21 -5.95 11.07
C ARG A 165 -15.02 -5.47 10.25
N GLY A 166 -13.88 -6.16 10.34
CA GLY A 166 -12.66 -5.86 9.58
C GLY A 166 -12.90 -5.96 8.08
N PHE A 167 -13.50 -7.07 7.63
CA PHE A 167 -13.83 -7.29 6.22
C PHE A 167 -14.81 -6.24 5.68
N VAL A 168 -15.92 -5.97 6.37
CA VAL A 168 -16.92 -5.00 5.89
C VAL A 168 -16.42 -3.56 5.95
N ILE A 169 -15.64 -3.18 6.98
CA ILE A 169 -15.01 -1.86 7.04
C ILE A 169 -13.95 -1.72 5.94
N ALA A 170 -13.18 -2.77 5.64
CA ALA A 170 -12.25 -2.76 4.51
C ALA A 170 -12.99 -2.63 3.17
N TYR A 171 -14.07 -3.38 2.97
CA TYR A 171 -14.91 -3.33 1.76
C TYR A 171 -15.57 -1.95 1.58
N TRP A 172 -16.13 -1.36 2.64
CA TRP A 172 -16.73 -0.03 2.61
C TRP A 172 -15.67 1.06 2.38
N ARG A 173 -14.50 0.98 3.02
CA ARG A 173 -13.36 1.87 2.74
C ARG A 173 -12.82 1.72 1.31
N LYS A 174 -12.90 0.52 0.72
CA LYS A 174 -12.53 0.25 -0.68
C LYS A 174 -13.54 0.89 -1.65
N MET A 175 -14.84 0.78 -1.35
CA MET A 175 -15.92 1.45 -2.09
C MET A 175 -15.86 2.99 -2.00
N THR A 176 -15.47 3.56 -0.86
CA THR A 176 -15.44 5.03 -0.68
C THR A 176 -14.15 5.70 -1.13
N LYS A 177 -13.04 4.97 -1.29
CA LYS A 177 -11.75 5.58 -1.66
C LYS A 177 -11.65 6.00 -3.12
N THR A 178 -12.24 5.24 -4.03
CA THR A 178 -12.39 5.61 -5.44
C THR A 178 -13.43 4.69 -6.08
N ILE A 179 -14.46 5.27 -6.69
CA ILE A 179 -15.18 4.57 -7.77
C ILE A 179 -14.27 4.68 -9.01
N VAL A 180 -13.20 3.88 -9.02
CA VAL A 180 -12.55 3.53 -10.28
C VAL A 180 -13.58 2.68 -11.04
N PRO A 181 -13.82 2.90 -12.35
CA PRO A 181 -14.58 1.94 -13.14
C PRO A 181 -13.99 0.53 -12.96
N PHE A 182 -14.83 -0.50 -13.06
CA PHE A 182 -14.43 -1.90 -12.90
C PHE A 182 -13.29 -2.25 -13.87
N ASP A 183 -12.05 -2.17 -13.39
CA ASP A 183 -10.89 -2.71 -14.10
C ASP A 183 -10.94 -4.23 -13.95
N PRO A 184 -11.06 -5.00 -15.05
CA PRO A 184 -11.03 -6.44 -14.98
C PRO A 184 -9.68 -6.87 -14.42
N TYR A 185 -9.69 -7.75 -13.42
CA TYR A 185 -8.46 -8.29 -12.83
C TYR A 185 -7.74 -9.09 -13.92
N TYR A 186 -6.71 -8.48 -14.53
CA TYR A 186 -5.96 -9.10 -15.62
C TYR A 186 -5.13 -10.25 -15.03
N VAL A 187 -5.74 -11.44 -15.00
CA VAL A 187 -5.03 -12.67 -14.68
C VAL A 187 -3.96 -12.85 -15.76
N PRO A 188 -2.67 -12.70 -15.44
CA PRO A 188 -1.63 -12.72 -16.46
C PRO A 188 -1.63 -14.09 -17.12
N GLN A 189 -1.91 -14.11 -18.43
CA GLN A 189 -1.80 -15.34 -19.19
C GLN A 189 -0.35 -15.80 -19.11
N THR A 190 -0.13 -17.01 -18.59
CA THR A 190 1.15 -17.72 -18.64
C THR A 190 1.49 -17.96 -20.10
N LEU A 191 2.22 -17.01 -20.71
CA LEU A 191 2.76 -17.18 -22.04
C LEU A 191 3.85 -18.25 -21.94
N ASN A 192 3.64 -19.42 -22.58
CA ASN A 192 4.64 -20.48 -22.62
C ASN A 192 5.96 -19.92 -23.17
N ASN A 193 6.95 -19.81 -22.29
CA ASN A 193 8.31 -19.50 -22.69
C ASN A 193 8.85 -20.68 -23.49
N ARG A 194 9.41 -20.41 -24.68
CA ARG A 194 9.81 -21.43 -25.66
C ARG A 194 10.99 -22.34 -25.23
N SER A 195 11.42 -22.27 -23.98
CA SER A 195 12.48 -23.09 -23.38
C SER A 195 11.95 -24.27 -22.53
N ASP A 196 10.67 -24.64 -22.67
CA ASP A 196 9.97 -25.70 -21.92
C ASP A 196 10.53 -27.15 -22.08
N SER A 197 11.73 -27.35 -22.61
CA SER A 197 12.35 -28.69 -22.80
C SER A 197 13.23 -29.15 -21.64
N GLU A 198 13.70 -28.25 -20.78
CA GLU A 198 14.45 -28.64 -19.58
C GLU A 198 13.50 -29.10 -18.47
N LYS A 199 13.86 -30.23 -17.85
CA LYS A 199 13.04 -30.98 -16.90
C LYS A 199 12.81 -30.16 -15.63
N ARG A 200 11.77 -29.32 -15.61
CA ARG A 200 11.20 -28.79 -14.36
C ARG A 200 10.94 -29.97 -13.42
N SER A 201 11.32 -29.83 -12.16
CA SER A 201 11.07 -30.88 -11.17
C SER A 201 9.57 -31.12 -11.03
N GLU A 202 9.20 -32.40 -10.89
CA GLU A 202 7.82 -32.89 -10.97
C GLU A 202 6.90 -32.19 -9.96
N ASP A 203 7.44 -31.86 -8.78
CA ASP A 203 6.78 -31.07 -7.73
C ASP A 203 6.41 -29.64 -8.17
N ILE A 204 7.30 -28.97 -8.92
CA ILE A 204 7.08 -27.61 -9.41
C ILE A 204 5.99 -27.60 -10.48
N THR A 205 6.03 -28.58 -11.39
CA THR A 205 4.95 -28.77 -12.38
C THR A 205 3.63 -29.07 -11.71
N ALA A 206 3.59 -29.96 -10.71
CA ALA A 206 2.36 -30.25 -9.96
C ALA A 206 1.80 -29.01 -9.25
N ILE A 207 2.67 -28.17 -8.66
CA ILE A 207 2.24 -26.90 -8.04
C ILE A 207 1.65 -25.95 -9.09
N LEU A 208 2.32 -25.76 -10.23
CA LEU A 208 1.84 -24.89 -11.31
C LEU A 208 0.52 -25.40 -11.91
N ASP A 209 0.38 -26.70 -12.15
CA ASP A 209 -0.86 -27.33 -12.61
C ASP A 209 -2.01 -27.07 -11.63
N THR A 210 -1.78 -27.16 -10.32
CA THR A 210 -2.83 -26.83 -9.33
C THR A 210 -3.20 -25.35 -9.33
N MET A 211 -2.27 -24.44 -9.64
CA MET A 211 -2.55 -23.01 -9.78
C MET A 211 -3.38 -22.75 -11.05
N GLU A 212 -2.97 -23.31 -12.19
CA GLU A 212 -3.68 -23.14 -13.46
C GLU A 212 -5.10 -23.70 -13.40
N GLN A 213 -5.31 -24.85 -12.75
CA GLN A 213 -6.65 -25.41 -12.50
C GLN A 213 -7.54 -24.46 -11.67
N LYS A 214 -6.97 -23.76 -10.67
CA LYS A 214 -7.71 -22.78 -9.85
C LYS A 214 -7.99 -21.50 -10.63
N GLU A 215 -7.04 -21.00 -11.42
CA GLU A 215 -7.30 -19.87 -12.33
C GLU A 215 -8.39 -20.20 -13.35
N ALA A 216 -8.35 -21.40 -13.93
CA ALA A 216 -9.37 -21.86 -14.88
C ALA A 216 -10.76 -21.94 -14.22
N ALA A 217 -10.84 -22.36 -12.95
CA ALA A 217 -12.08 -22.34 -12.17
C ALA A 217 -12.59 -20.91 -11.93
N VAL A 218 -11.71 -19.96 -11.56
CA VAL A 218 -12.06 -18.53 -11.42
C VAL A 218 -12.57 -17.94 -12.75
N LYS A 219 -11.86 -18.17 -13.85
CA LYS A 219 -12.24 -17.72 -15.21
C LYS A 219 -13.58 -18.33 -15.63
N ALA A 220 -13.84 -19.61 -15.32
CA ALA A 220 -15.11 -20.27 -15.60
C ALA A 220 -16.27 -19.68 -14.78
N ALA A 221 -16.05 -19.39 -13.49
CA ALA A 221 -17.04 -18.75 -12.63
C ALA A 221 -17.35 -17.31 -13.08
N GLU A 222 -16.32 -16.54 -13.48
CA GLU A 222 -16.48 -15.21 -14.04
C GLU A 222 -17.33 -15.24 -15.32
N HIS A 223 -17.06 -16.20 -16.21
CA HIS A 223 -17.81 -16.34 -17.45
C HIS A 223 -19.28 -16.74 -17.22
N LYS A 224 -19.57 -17.51 -16.17
CA LYS A 224 -20.96 -17.78 -15.72
C LYS A 224 -21.65 -16.52 -15.20
N ILE A 225 -21.01 -15.69 -14.37
CA ILE A 225 -21.58 -14.42 -13.91
C ILE A 225 -21.99 -13.54 -15.10
N ARG A 226 -21.10 -13.44 -16.11
CA ARG A 226 -21.35 -12.62 -17.32
C ARG A 226 -22.49 -13.16 -18.20
N ARG A 227 -22.84 -14.45 -18.11
CA ARG A 227 -23.89 -15.09 -18.94
C ARG A 227 -25.23 -15.22 -18.22
N GLU A 228 -25.21 -15.59 -16.95
CA GLU A 228 -26.39 -16.04 -16.20
C GLU A 228 -26.87 -15.01 -15.17
N HIS A 229 -26.03 -14.04 -14.80
CA HIS A 229 -26.34 -12.94 -13.85
C HIS A 229 -26.93 -13.37 -12.49
N ASP A 230 -26.77 -14.64 -12.10
CA ASP A 230 -27.21 -15.18 -10.81
C ASP A 230 -26.23 -14.81 -9.67
N TYR A 231 -26.77 -14.45 -8.52
CA TYR A 231 -26.02 -14.19 -7.29
C TYR A 231 -25.27 -15.45 -6.78
N THR A 232 -25.79 -16.65 -7.03
CA THR A 232 -25.10 -17.90 -6.69
C THR A 232 -23.77 -18.05 -7.43
N ASN A 233 -23.72 -17.66 -8.71
CA ASN A 233 -22.49 -17.62 -9.49
C ASN A 233 -21.50 -16.57 -8.95
N VAL A 234 -21.98 -15.44 -8.40
CA VAL A 234 -21.12 -14.44 -7.73
C VAL A 234 -20.47 -15.02 -6.48
N LEU A 235 -21.21 -15.78 -5.66
CA LEU A 235 -20.64 -16.48 -4.50
C LEU A 235 -19.62 -17.55 -4.93
N THR A 236 -19.90 -18.32 -5.98
CA THR A 236 -18.97 -19.33 -6.50
C THR A 236 -17.67 -18.70 -7.03
N TYR A 237 -17.74 -17.54 -7.69
CA TYR A 237 -16.55 -16.79 -8.10
C TYR A 237 -15.74 -16.28 -6.90
N LEU A 238 -16.39 -15.68 -5.90
CA LEU A 238 -15.70 -15.20 -4.69
C LEU A 238 -15.02 -16.35 -3.95
N GLN A 239 -15.67 -17.51 -3.81
CA GLN A 239 -15.06 -18.70 -3.22
C GLN A 239 -13.86 -19.17 -4.06
N SER A 240 -14.01 -19.27 -5.38
CA SER A 240 -12.92 -19.69 -6.28
C SER A 240 -11.72 -18.73 -6.21
N LEU A 241 -11.99 -17.43 -6.05
CA LEU A 241 -10.98 -16.39 -5.91
C LEU A 241 -10.21 -16.52 -4.58
N THR A 242 -10.91 -16.73 -3.46
CA THR A 242 -10.26 -16.98 -2.16
C THR A 242 -9.47 -18.29 -2.16
N GLU A 243 -9.95 -19.34 -2.85
CA GLU A 243 -9.18 -20.58 -3.03
C GLU A 243 -7.90 -20.37 -3.86
N LEU A 244 -7.93 -19.48 -4.86
CA LEU A 244 -6.74 -19.08 -5.63
C LEU A 244 -5.78 -18.23 -4.79
N GLU A 245 -6.28 -17.23 -4.05
CA GLU A 245 -5.47 -16.37 -3.16
C GLU A 245 -4.76 -17.20 -2.07
N ASN A 246 -5.48 -18.11 -1.39
CA ASN A 246 -4.90 -19.01 -0.41
C ASN A 246 -3.83 -19.94 -1.02
N ARG A 247 -4.01 -20.36 -2.29
CA ARG A 247 -3.00 -21.18 -2.99
C ARG A 247 -1.78 -20.35 -3.38
N HIS A 248 -1.96 -19.11 -3.84
CA HIS A 248 -0.88 -18.16 -4.09
C HIS A 248 -0.06 -17.89 -2.82
N GLU A 249 -0.72 -17.69 -1.68
CA GLU A 249 -0.06 -17.47 -0.39
C GLU A 249 0.71 -18.71 0.06
N TYR A 250 0.10 -19.91 0.00
CA TYR A 250 0.80 -21.17 0.27
C TYR A 250 2.01 -21.39 -0.64
N VAL A 251 1.91 -21.09 -1.94
CA VAL A 251 3.03 -21.20 -2.88
C VAL A 251 4.11 -20.19 -2.53
N LYS A 252 3.73 -18.93 -2.28
CA LYS A 252 4.65 -17.87 -1.87
C LYS A 252 5.39 -18.22 -0.59
N ASP A 253 4.71 -18.69 0.44
CA ASP A 253 5.34 -19.05 1.72
C ASP A 253 6.29 -20.24 1.58
N ASN A 254 5.91 -21.28 0.84
CA ASN A 254 6.81 -22.42 0.60
C ASN A 254 8.00 -22.05 -0.29
N TYR A 255 7.81 -21.28 -1.37
CA TYR A 255 8.91 -20.88 -2.24
C TYR A 255 9.83 -19.85 -1.62
N ILE A 256 9.33 -18.86 -0.88
CA ILE A 256 10.17 -17.90 -0.15
C ILE A 256 10.90 -18.59 1.00
N SER A 257 10.24 -19.48 1.75
CA SER A 257 10.91 -20.25 2.82
C SER A 257 11.97 -21.19 2.26
N ASN A 258 11.69 -21.88 1.16
CA ASN A 258 12.67 -22.74 0.50
C ASN A 258 13.79 -21.94 -0.16
N ALA A 259 13.51 -20.80 -0.80
CA ALA A 259 14.53 -19.92 -1.37
C ALA A 259 15.48 -19.40 -0.27
N ALA A 260 14.93 -18.89 0.83
CA ALA A 260 15.71 -18.46 1.99
C ALA A 260 16.50 -19.62 2.62
N HIS A 261 15.94 -20.84 2.63
CA HIS A 261 16.66 -22.02 3.09
C HIS A 261 17.79 -22.43 2.14
N THR A 262 17.60 -22.33 0.82
CA THR A 262 18.66 -22.59 -0.17
C THR A 262 19.74 -21.51 -0.18
N GLU A 263 19.40 -20.24 0.04
CA GLU A 263 20.38 -19.16 0.24
C GLU A 263 21.18 -19.40 1.53
N PHE A 264 20.52 -19.81 2.62
CA PHE A 264 21.17 -20.16 3.88
C PHE A 264 22.12 -21.36 3.72
N LEU A 265 21.67 -22.45 3.09
CA LEU A 265 22.51 -23.62 2.81
C LEU A 265 23.66 -23.31 1.83
N GLY A 266 23.42 -22.44 0.84
CA GLY A 266 24.45 -21.96 -0.07
C GLY A 266 25.51 -21.12 0.63
N SER A 267 25.11 -20.25 1.56
CA SER A 267 26.02 -19.47 2.40
C SER A 267 26.84 -20.37 3.32
N ASP A 268 26.20 -21.30 4.05
CA ASP A 268 26.89 -22.21 4.97
C ASP A 268 27.85 -23.16 4.21
N TYR A 269 27.47 -23.65 3.03
CA TYR A 269 28.37 -24.43 2.17
C TYR A 269 29.55 -23.59 1.67
N PHE A 270 29.32 -22.34 1.27
CA PHE A 270 30.39 -21.43 0.85
C PHE A 270 31.35 -21.11 2.00
N ASP A 271 30.84 -20.81 3.19
CA ASP A 271 31.65 -20.55 4.39
C ASP A 271 32.47 -21.79 4.80
N GLN A 272 31.89 -23.00 4.70
CA GLN A 272 32.62 -24.26 4.91
C GLN A 272 33.72 -24.47 3.86
N LEU A 273 33.48 -24.13 2.59
CA LEU A 273 34.44 -24.28 1.51
C LEU A 273 35.60 -23.27 1.62
N VAL A 274 35.29 -22.02 2.00
CA VAL A 274 36.29 -20.98 2.32
C VAL A 274 37.14 -21.40 3.53
N THR A 275 36.52 -21.91 4.59
CA THR A 275 37.22 -22.41 5.79
C THR A 275 38.17 -23.56 5.42
N ARG A 276 37.69 -24.54 4.64
CA ARG A 276 38.46 -25.70 4.21
C ARG A 276 39.68 -25.33 3.36
N HIS A 277 39.53 -24.40 2.41
CA HIS A 277 40.68 -23.89 1.64
C HIS A 277 41.63 -23.03 2.50
N GLY A 278 41.12 -22.31 3.50
CA GLY A 278 41.95 -21.64 4.51
C GLY A 278 42.83 -22.63 5.28
N ASP A 279 42.24 -23.73 5.74
CA ASP A 279 42.95 -24.81 6.45
C ASP A 279 43.95 -25.54 5.54
N GLU A 280 43.63 -25.79 4.27
CA GLU A 280 44.56 -26.36 3.28
C GLU A 280 45.75 -25.44 2.99
N GLN A 281 45.53 -24.11 2.92
CA GLN A 281 46.62 -23.14 2.79
C GLN A 281 47.47 -23.09 4.07
N LEU A 282 46.84 -23.15 5.25
CA LEU A 282 47.56 -23.22 6.53
C LEU A 282 48.43 -24.49 6.60
N LEU A 283 47.88 -25.65 6.24
CA LEU A 283 48.58 -26.93 6.19
C LEU A 283 49.76 -26.90 5.20
N ASN A 284 49.55 -26.37 3.99
CA ASN A 284 50.61 -26.18 3.01
C ASN A 284 51.73 -25.24 3.52
N ASN A 285 51.38 -24.18 4.25
CA ASN A 285 52.35 -23.28 4.86
C ASN A 285 53.13 -23.95 5.99
N ILE A 286 52.49 -24.79 6.81
CA ILE A 286 53.16 -25.61 7.84
C ILE A 286 54.12 -26.61 7.20
N LEU A 287 53.65 -27.35 6.17
CA LEU A 287 54.48 -28.31 5.42
C LEU A 287 55.68 -27.64 4.75
N ARG A 288 55.49 -26.46 4.12
CA ARG A 288 56.58 -25.66 3.56
C ARG A 288 57.59 -25.24 4.63
N ARG A 289 57.13 -24.86 5.83
CA ARG A 289 58.01 -24.47 6.93
C ARG A 289 58.84 -25.66 7.43
N GLN A 290 58.21 -26.81 7.66
CA GLN A 290 58.90 -28.05 8.02
C GLN A 290 59.89 -28.52 6.94
N LEU A 291 59.55 -28.41 5.65
CA LEU A 291 60.46 -28.73 4.53
C LEU A 291 61.63 -27.75 4.39
N LEU A 292 61.48 -26.51 4.86
CA LEU A 292 62.55 -25.52 4.93
C LEU A 292 63.46 -25.76 6.15
N ASP A 293 62.88 -26.05 7.32
CA ASP A 293 63.62 -26.36 8.55
C ASP A 293 64.48 -27.64 8.36
N VAL A 294 63.93 -28.69 7.72
CA VAL A 294 64.68 -29.92 7.34
C VAL A 294 65.80 -29.65 6.33
N ARG A 295 65.83 -28.49 5.66
CA ARG A 295 66.94 -28.07 4.78
C ARG A 295 67.99 -27.18 5.45
N SER A 296 67.68 -26.54 6.58
CA SER A 296 68.67 -25.72 7.31
C SER A 296 69.65 -26.54 8.15
N ASP A 297 69.24 -27.70 8.68
CA ASP A 297 70.07 -28.53 9.56
C ASP A 297 71.23 -29.25 8.85
N GLY A 298 71.36 -29.11 7.53
CA GLY A 298 72.39 -29.75 6.71
C GLY A 298 73.72 -28.98 6.57
N LYS A 299 73.89 -27.83 7.25
CA LYS A 299 75.09 -26.98 7.12
C LYS A 299 75.53 -26.27 8.40
N ASP A 300 75.72 -27.03 9.48
CA ASP A 300 76.78 -26.71 10.44
C ASP A 300 77.69 -27.94 10.60
N GLY A 301 78.99 -27.69 10.58
CA GLY A 301 79.98 -28.75 10.35
C GLY A 301 80.25 -29.59 11.61
N PHE A 302 80.30 -30.92 11.44
CA PHE A 302 81.11 -31.78 12.28
C PHE A 302 82.25 -32.35 11.46
N ALA A 303 83.47 -31.89 11.74
CA ALA A 303 84.69 -32.41 11.14
C ALA A 303 85.36 -33.38 12.11
N GLY A 304 85.63 -34.59 11.63
CA GLY A 304 86.52 -35.54 12.29
C GLY A 304 85.92 -36.30 13.48
N GLU A 305 85.29 -37.44 13.18
CA GLU A 305 85.53 -38.68 13.92
C GLU A 305 85.23 -39.87 13.00
N GLU A 306 86.25 -40.66 12.69
CA GLU A 306 86.13 -41.92 11.94
C GLU A 306 85.88 -43.05 12.94
N PRO A 307 84.74 -43.77 12.86
CA PRO A 307 84.63 -45.09 13.47
C PRO A 307 85.00 -46.15 12.43
N ASP A 308 86.22 -46.69 12.56
CA ASP A 308 86.59 -47.95 11.91
C ASP A 308 85.56 -49.04 12.25
N ASN A 309 84.87 -49.55 11.24
CA ASN A 309 83.92 -50.65 11.38
C ASN A 309 83.98 -51.55 10.14
N GLU A 310 84.80 -52.60 10.20
CA GLU A 310 85.17 -53.48 9.08
C GLU A 310 84.06 -54.48 8.62
N GLU A 311 82.78 -54.20 8.87
CA GLU A 311 81.66 -55.15 8.68
C GLU A 311 80.59 -54.76 7.63
N GLU A 312 80.94 -54.13 6.50
CA GLU A 312 79.99 -53.93 5.38
C GLU A 312 80.36 -54.40 3.93
N PRO A 313 81.15 -55.49 3.72
CA PRO A 313 81.23 -56.09 2.37
C PRO A 313 79.90 -56.69 1.89
N ALA A 314 78.94 -56.95 2.79
CA ALA A 314 77.66 -57.60 2.47
C ALA A 314 76.58 -56.66 1.88
N LYS A 315 76.58 -55.36 2.20
CA LYS A 315 75.56 -54.42 1.64
C LYS A 315 75.93 -53.90 0.25
N VAL A 316 77.22 -53.76 -0.06
CA VAL A 316 77.71 -53.34 -1.39
C VAL A 316 77.36 -54.35 -2.49
N ALA A 317 77.20 -55.64 -2.16
CA ALA A 317 76.76 -56.66 -3.11
C ALA A 317 75.31 -56.47 -3.59
N ARG A 318 74.41 -55.93 -2.75
CA ARG A 318 73.03 -55.61 -3.17
C ARG A 318 72.98 -54.37 -4.06
N ALA A 319 73.78 -53.34 -3.77
CA ALA A 319 73.86 -52.13 -4.59
C ALA A 319 74.32 -52.40 -6.04
N LYS A 320 75.14 -53.43 -6.29
CA LYS A 320 75.64 -53.76 -7.65
C LYS A 320 74.63 -54.49 -8.55
N SER A 321 73.68 -55.23 -7.97
CA SER A 321 72.55 -55.78 -8.75
C SER A 321 71.54 -54.69 -9.13
N ASP A 322 71.33 -53.74 -8.23
CA ASP A 322 70.47 -52.57 -8.45
C ASP A 322 71.04 -51.61 -9.52
N ALA A 323 72.38 -51.45 -9.56
CA ALA A 323 73.07 -50.62 -10.56
C ALA A 323 72.97 -51.18 -11.99
N THR A 324 72.92 -52.51 -12.18
CA THR A 324 72.80 -53.13 -13.50
C THR A 324 71.39 -53.04 -14.08
N VAL A 325 70.37 -52.82 -13.26
CA VAL A 325 69.00 -52.51 -13.73
C VAL A 325 68.89 -51.05 -14.23
N ARG A 326 69.69 -50.13 -13.70
CA ARG A 326 69.72 -48.71 -14.14
C ARG A 326 70.56 -48.45 -15.40
N ALA A 327 71.34 -49.44 -15.85
CA ALA A 327 72.27 -49.29 -16.98
C ALA A 327 71.63 -49.49 -18.36
N ASN A 328 70.47 -50.16 -18.42
CA ASN A 328 69.63 -50.18 -19.61
C ASN A 328 68.58 -49.08 -19.43
N GLY A 329 68.46 -48.15 -20.39
CA GLY A 329 67.46 -47.09 -20.31
C GLY A 329 66.04 -47.65 -20.19
N TYR A 330 65.16 -46.95 -19.46
CA TYR A 330 63.75 -47.35 -19.33
C TYR A 330 63.07 -47.57 -20.70
N ASP A 331 63.51 -46.86 -21.73
CA ASP A 331 63.07 -47.00 -23.13
C ASP A 331 63.43 -48.36 -23.77
N GLU A 332 64.54 -48.99 -23.39
CA GLU A 332 64.90 -50.33 -23.87
C GLU A 332 64.11 -51.45 -23.17
N ILE A 333 63.54 -51.15 -22.00
CA ILE A 333 62.74 -52.07 -21.19
C ILE A 333 61.26 -51.97 -21.60
N SER A 334 60.76 -50.76 -21.87
CA SER A 334 59.38 -50.52 -22.33
C SER A 334 59.06 -51.12 -23.70
N GLY A 335 60.06 -51.26 -24.59
CA GLY A 335 59.93 -51.95 -25.88
C GLY A 335 59.80 -53.48 -25.80
N ILE A 336 59.91 -54.10 -24.62
CA ILE A 336 59.85 -55.56 -24.46
C ILE A 336 58.42 -56.00 -24.12
N HIS A 337 57.59 -56.16 -25.16
CA HIS A 337 56.20 -56.62 -25.00
C HIS A 337 56.05 -58.08 -24.48
N ASP A 338 57.11 -58.88 -24.50
CA ASP A 338 57.09 -60.27 -24.03
C ASP A 338 57.66 -60.43 -22.61
N THR A 339 56.77 -60.73 -21.66
CA THR A 339 57.11 -61.04 -20.27
C THR A 339 58.15 -62.17 -20.11
N GLU A 340 58.23 -63.11 -21.05
CA GLU A 340 59.27 -64.16 -21.04
C GLU A 340 60.67 -63.56 -21.23
N GLN A 341 60.81 -62.58 -22.13
CA GLN A 341 62.09 -61.95 -22.47
C GLN A 341 62.56 -61.01 -21.36
N LEU A 342 61.65 -60.22 -20.78
CA LEU A 342 61.92 -59.34 -19.64
C LEU A 342 62.48 -60.14 -18.45
N LEU A 343 61.83 -61.24 -18.08
CA LEU A 343 62.27 -62.12 -16.99
C LEU A 343 63.58 -62.87 -17.29
N ARG A 344 63.94 -63.08 -18.56
CA ARG A 344 65.26 -63.63 -18.94
C ARG A 344 66.36 -62.59 -18.82
N ARG A 345 66.11 -61.33 -19.22
CA ARG A 345 67.07 -60.22 -19.07
C ARG A 345 67.30 -59.84 -17.60
N LEU A 346 66.27 -59.90 -16.75
CA LEU A 346 66.38 -59.68 -15.30
C LEU A 346 67.11 -60.82 -14.54
N GLY A 347 67.58 -61.87 -15.23
CA GLY A 347 68.44 -62.89 -14.62
C GLY A 347 67.75 -63.85 -13.63
N VAL A 348 66.43 -63.83 -13.53
CA VAL A 348 65.66 -64.63 -12.55
C VAL A 348 65.66 -66.11 -12.92
N ARG A 349 66.67 -66.84 -12.45
CA ARG A 349 66.87 -68.28 -12.73
C ARG A 349 65.98 -69.19 -11.89
N ASN A 350 65.53 -68.75 -10.71
CA ASN A 350 64.70 -69.57 -9.83
C ASN A 350 63.25 -69.62 -10.32
N ARG A 351 62.73 -70.82 -10.56
CA ARG A 351 61.36 -71.04 -11.06
C ARG A 351 60.29 -70.45 -10.13
N ARG A 352 60.52 -70.46 -8.81
CA ARG A 352 59.56 -69.92 -7.82
C ARG A 352 59.49 -68.40 -7.88
N GLU A 353 60.64 -67.72 -7.88
CA GLU A 353 60.72 -66.26 -8.05
C GLU A 353 60.12 -65.82 -9.39
N ARG A 354 60.40 -66.54 -10.48
CA ARG A 354 59.82 -66.28 -11.81
C ARG A 354 58.29 -66.48 -11.84
N GLN A 355 57.72 -67.33 -10.97
CA GLN A 355 56.27 -67.47 -10.81
C GLN A 355 55.68 -66.37 -9.94
N ALA A 356 56.33 -65.99 -8.84
CA ALA A 356 55.90 -64.87 -7.98
C ALA A 356 55.83 -63.56 -8.78
N LEU A 357 56.92 -63.18 -9.48
CA LEU A 357 56.96 -61.99 -10.32
C LEU A 357 55.91 -62.01 -11.46
N LYS A 358 55.57 -63.19 -12.01
CA LYS A 358 54.49 -63.31 -13.00
C LYS A 358 53.10 -63.14 -12.38
N MET A 359 52.90 -63.43 -11.10
CA MET A 359 51.64 -63.12 -10.41
C MET A 359 51.57 -61.64 -10.03
N GLU A 360 52.64 -61.08 -9.45
CA GLU A 360 52.74 -59.66 -9.11
C GLU A 360 52.53 -58.75 -10.34
N LEU A 361 53.14 -59.09 -11.49
CA LEU A 361 52.94 -58.33 -12.73
C LEU A 361 51.49 -58.40 -13.24
N ARG A 362 50.83 -59.56 -13.12
CA ARG A 362 49.41 -59.70 -13.48
C ARG A 362 48.50 -58.92 -12.53
N GLU A 363 48.82 -58.93 -11.24
CA GLU A 363 48.09 -58.16 -10.24
C GLU A 363 48.30 -56.65 -10.46
N ALA A 364 49.52 -56.20 -10.79
CA ALA A 364 49.82 -54.82 -11.14
C ALA A 364 49.04 -54.36 -12.39
N LEU A 365 49.05 -55.14 -13.47
CA LEU A 365 48.25 -54.86 -14.69
C LEU A 365 46.73 -54.89 -14.41
N SER A 366 46.26 -55.78 -13.52
CA SER A 366 44.87 -55.79 -13.08
C SER A 366 44.52 -54.57 -12.23
N ARG A 367 45.44 -54.04 -11.43
CA ARG A 367 45.25 -52.80 -10.68
C ARG A 367 45.24 -51.60 -11.62
N GLU A 368 46.20 -51.51 -12.54
CA GLU A 368 46.31 -50.45 -13.56
C GLU A 368 45.04 -50.34 -14.39
N THR A 369 44.53 -51.45 -14.94
CA THR A 369 43.26 -51.46 -15.68
C THR A 369 42.06 -51.00 -14.83
N THR A 370 42.00 -51.37 -13.54
CA THR A 370 40.94 -50.84 -12.64
C THR A 370 41.15 -49.38 -12.22
N VAL A 371 42.36 -48.85 -12.30
CA VAL A 371 42.65 -47.42 -12.05
C VAL A 371 42.27 -46.61 -13.27
N ASN A 372 42.64 -47.05 -14.48
CA ASN A 372 42.30 -46.37 -15.73
C ASN A 372 40.78 -46.32 -15.94
N ALA A 373 40.05 -47.43 -15.71
CA ALA A 373 38.59 -47.44 -15.79
C ALA A 373 37.91 -46.53 -14.74
N LYS A 374 38.54 -46.29 -13.58
CA LYS A 374 38.08 -45.29 -12.60
C LYS A 374 38.43 -43.87 -13.02
N LEU A 375 39.55 -43.67 -13.69
CA LEU A 375 39.99 -42.37 -14.18
C LEU A 375 39.06 -41.91 -15.32
N GLU A 376 38.79 -42.76 -16.31
CA GLU A 376 37.79 -42.53 -17.36
C GLU A 376 36.41 -42.17 -16.77
N SER A 377 35.94 -42.93 -15.77
CA SER A 377 34.68 -42.65 -15.07
C SER A 377 34.68 -41.34 -14.26
N VAL A 378 35.84 -40.84 -13.83
CA VAL A 378 35.97 -39.55 -13.14
C VAL A 378 36.07 -38.41 -14.13
N GLU A 379 36.70 -38.61 -15.29
CA GLU A 379 36.72 -37.65 -16.39
C GLU A 379 35.31 -37.42 -16.95
N GLU A 380 34.53 -38.49 -17.20
CA GLU A 380 33.12 -38.41 -17.60
C GLU A 380 32.28 -37.64 -16.56
N GLN A 381 32.45 -37.94 -15.26
CA GLN A 381 31.76 -37.20 -14.18
C GLN A 381 32.17 -35.74 -14.05
N LEU A 382 33.40 -35.38 -14.45
CA LEU A 382 33.89 -34.01 -14.41
C LEU A 382 33.35 -33.21 -15.60
N GLU A 383 33.28 -33.82 -16.79
CA GLU A 383 32.65 -33.24 -17.99
C GLU A 383 31.15 -32.95 -17.72
N ASP A 384 30.42 -33.93 -17.17
CA ASP A 384 29.03 -33.84 -16.68
C ASP A 384 28.81 -32.68 -15.67
N GLN A 385 29.81 -32.42 -14.82
CA GLN A 385 29.74 -31.33 -13.83
C GLN A 385 30.09 -29.97 -14.43
N THR A 386 30.98 -29.91 -15.41
CA THR A 386 31.28 -28.66 -16.13
C THR A 386 30.10 -28.21 -17.00
N GLU A 387 29.42 -29.12 -17.72
CA GLU A 387 28.24 -28.77 -18.51
C GLU A 387 27.12 -28.20 -17.62
N ARG A 388 26.85 -28.83 -16.47
CA ARG A 388 25.87 -28.32 -15.48
C ARG A 388 26.27 -26.98 -14.85
N ALA A 389 27.57 -26.69 -14.74
CA ALA A 389 28.04 -25.40 -14.25
C ALA A 389 27.81 -24.30 -15.29
N ASP A 390 28.11 -24.57 -16.56
CA ASP A 390 27.89 -23.64 -17.68
C ASP A 390 26.38 -23.34 -17.87
N ASP A 391 25.50 -24.35 -17.76
CA ASP A 391 24.04 -24.16 -17.75
C ASP A 391 23.56 -23.30 -16.57
N ALA A 392 24.14 -23.51 -15.38
CA ALA A 392 23.84 -22.70 -14.20
C ALA A 392 24.30 -21.24 -14.37
N GLU A 393 25.45 -20.99 -15.01
CA GLU A 393 25.90 -19.63 -15.33
C GLU A 393 25.00 -18.97 -16.39
N ALA A 394 24.58 -19.70 -17.42
CA ALA A 394 23.66 -19.20 -18.44
C ALA A 394 22.29 -18.81 -17.87
N THR A 395 21.73 -19.63 -16.98
CA THR A 395 20.47 -19.31 -16.28
C THR A 395 20.60 -18.14 -15.31
N LEU A 396 21.71 -18.04 -14.56
CA LEU A 396 22.01 -16.87 -13.72
C LEU A 396 22.16 -15.57 -14.54
N TYR A 397 22.77 -15.64 -15.72
CA TYR A 397 22.87 -14.49 -16.64
C TYR A 397 21.48 -14.04 -17.12
N ALA A 398 20.62 -14.98 -17.52
CA ALA A 398 19.24 -14.69 -17.94
C ALA A 398 18.41 -14.05 -16.81
N LEU A 399 18.52 -14.56 -15.57
CA LEU A 399 17.85 -14.00 -14.40
C LEU A 399 18.34 -12.59 -14.06
N ARG A 400 19.64 -12.32 -14.17
CA ARG A 400 20.20 -10.96 -14.00
C ARG A 400 19.62 -9.99 -15.04
N ALA A 401 19.61 -10.38 -16.31
CA ALA A 401 19.02 -9.57 -17.38
C ALA A 401 17.52 -9.29 -17.15
N GLN A 402 16.75 -10.27 -16.65
CA GLN A 402 15.35 -10.07 -16.29
C GLN A 402 15.19 -9.13 -15.08
N SER A 403 16.03 -9.26 -14.06
CA SER A 403 16.07 -8.36 -12.89
C SER A 403 16.34 -6.91 -13.32
N ASP A 404 17.26 -6.68 -14.24
CA ASP A 404 17.59 -5.33 -14.71
C ASP A 404 16.43 -4.72 -15.53
N GLN A 405 15.74 -5.51 -16.36
CA GLN A 405 14.49 -5.07 -17.00
C GLN A 405 13.40 -4.70 -15.98
N PHE A 406 13.34 -5.36 -14.82
CA PHE A 406 12.42 -4.98 -13.75
C PHE A 406 12.83 -3.65 -13.09
N LYS A 407 14.12 -3.43 -12.82
CA LYS A 407 14.62 -2.13 -12.30
C LYS A 407 14.28 -0.98 -13.22
N ASP A 408 14.51 -1.13 -14.53
CA ASP A 408 14.19 -0.11 -15.53
C ASP A 408 12.68 0.21 -15.57
N ARG A 409 11.82 -0.81 -15.45
CA ARG A 409 10.36 -0.63 -15.39
C ARG A 409 9.89 0.06 -14.09
N VAL A 410 10.58 -0.19 -12.97
CA VAL A 410 10.30 0.48 -11.69
C VAL A 410 10.70 1.95 -11.77
N ALA A 411 11.94 2.24 -12.22
CA ALA A 411 12.43 3.60 -12.40
C ALA A 411 11.56 4.42 -13.37
N ALA A 412 11.10 3.80 -14.47
CA ALA A 412 10.17 4.44 -15.39
C ALA A 412 8.80 4.76 -14.76
N ARG A 413 8.30 3.91 -13.85
CA ARG A 413 7.06 4.18 -13.10
C ARG A 413 7.23 5.27 -12.04
N GLU A 414 8.37 5.28 -11.35
CA GLU A 414 8.68 6.33 -10.36
C GLU A 414 8.76 7.70 -11.03
N ALA A 415 9.39 7.79 -12.21
CA ALA A 415 9.42 9.02 -13.01
C ALA A 415 8.01 9.51 -13.42
N VAL A 416 7.11 8.59 -13.82
CA VAL A 416 5.71 8.95 -14.12
C VAL A 416 4.99 9.48 -12.88
N ILE A 417 5.11 8.80 -11.74
CA ILE A 417 4.50 9.23 -10.47
C ILE A 417 5.03 10.61 -10.04
N GLU A 418 6.33 10.88 -10.22
CA GLU A 418 6.91 12.19 -9.94
C GLU A 418 6.35 13.28 -10.87
N THR A 419 6.18 12.99 -12.18
CA THR A 419 5.53 13.94 -13.10
C THR A 419 4.06 14.21 -12.75
N GLU A 420 3.27 13.17 -12.46
CA GLU A 420 1.86 13.32 -12.04
C GLU A 420 1.75 14.11 -10.73
N ALA A 421 2.61 13.83 -9.74
CA ALA A 421 2.63 14.56 -8.48
C ALA A 421 2.92 16.05 -8.68
N ASN A 422 3.86 16.39 -9.57
CA ASN A 422 4.16 17.77 -9.92
C ASN A 422 2.96 18.47 -10.62
N GLU A 423 2.25 17.79 -11.53
CA GLU A 423 1.01 18.33 -12.13
C GLU A 423 -0.07 18.61 -11.08
N TYR A 424 -0.26 17.72 -10.09
CA TYR A 424 -1.19 17.97 -8.98
C TYR A 424 -0.76 19.16 -8.11
N PHE A 425 0.54 19.34 -7.84
CA PHE A 425 1.05 20.51 -7.10
C PHE A 425 0.83 21.81 -7.89
N ASP A 426 1.04 21.82 -9.20
CA ASP A 426 0.80 22.99 -10.05
C ASP A 426 -0.70 23.35 -10.13
N LEU A 427 -1.59 22.35 -10.25
CA LEU A 427 -3.03 22.56 -10.20
C LEU A 427 -3.48 23.11 -8.84
N ALA A 428 -2.96 22.59 -7.74
CA ALA A 428 -3.24 23.09 -6.39
C ALA A 428 -2.73 24.53 -6.20
N ALA A 429 -1.52 24.84 -6.68
CA ALA A 429 -0.95 26.18 -6.65
C ALA A 429 -1.78 27.19 -7.47
N GLN A 430 -2.28 26.79 -8.64
CA GLN A 430 -3.19 27.61 -9.45
C GLN A 430 -4.54 27.85 -8.76
N SER A 431 -5.12 26.83 -8.09
CA SER A 431 -6.36 26.99 -7.31
C SER A 431 -6.15 27.98 -6.15
N MET A 432 -5.10 27.79 -5.36
CA MET A 432 -4.74 28.68 -4.25
C MET A 432 -4.48 30.12 -4.70
N ALA A 433 -3.85 30.32 -5.87
CA ALA A 433 -3.68 31.64 -6.46
C ALA A 433 -5.03 32.25 -6.87
N GLY A 434 -5.93 31.46 -7.49
CA GLY A 434 -7.28 31.89 -7.87
C GLY A 434 -8.14 32.27 -6.67
N GLU A 435 -8.10 31.51 -5.58
CA GLU A 435 -8.77 31.83 -4.32
C GLU A 435 -8.26 33.13 -3.70
N LYS A 436 -6.94 33.35 -3.67
CA LYS A 436 -6.35 34.59 -3.17
C LYS A 436 -6.76 35.81 -4.01
N ASP A 437 -6.80 35.64 -5.33
CA ASP A 437 -7.27 36.66 -6.26
C ASP A 437 -8.76 36.98 -6.03
N LEU A 438 -9.59 35.95 -5.84
CA LEU A 438 -11.01 36.10 -5.53
C LEU A 438 -11.22 36.80 -4.18
N ALA A 439 -10.50 36.39 -3.13
CA ALA A 439 -10.55 37.01 -1.81
C ALA A 439 -10.20 38.51 -1.87
N SER A 440 -9.14 38.88 -2.59
CA SER A 440 -8.77 40.29 -2.77
C SER A 440 -9.84 41.11 -3.50
N ARG A 441 -10.55 40.50 -4.47
CA ARG A 441 -11.67 41.13 -5.16
C ARG A 441 -12.87 41.30 -4.24
N VAL A 442 -13.20 40.26 -3.45
CA VAL A 442 -14.27 40.33 -2.43
C VAL A 442 -13.97 41.45 -1.42
N GLU A 443 -12.76 41.50 -0.87
CA GLU A 443 -12.33 42.53 0.08
C GLU A 443 -12.43 43.95 -0.52
N SER A 444 -12.07 44.13 -1.79
CA SER A 444 -12.18 45.43 -2.48
C SER A 444 -13.62 45.91 -2.70
N VAL A 445 -14.58 44.98 -2.85
CA VAL A 445 -15.98 45.28 -3.15
C VAL A 445 -16.84 45.32 -1.87
N ALA A 446 -16.45 44.60 -0.82
CA ALA A 446 -17.20 44.46 0.43
C ALA A 446 -17.63 45.81 1.05
N PRO A 447 -16.79 46.86 1.16
CA PRO A 447 -17.21 48.15 1.71
C PRO A 447 -18.36 48.80 0.92
N SER A 448 -18.42 48.59 -0.39
CA SER A 448 -19.50 49.14 -1.24
C SER A 448 -20.82 48.41 -1.01
N ILE A 449 -20.78 47.08 -0.87
CA ILE A 449 -21.97 46.25 -0.59
C ILE A 449 -22.50 46.53 0.82
N LEU A 450 -21.61 46.59 1.81
CA LEU A 450 -21.96 46.96 3.19
C LEU A 450 -22.51 48.40 3.29
N GLY A 451 -22.07 49.31 2.42
CA GLY A 451 -22.67 50.63 2.24
C GLY A 451 -24.09 50.57 1.67
N MET A 452 -24.33 49.75 0.64
CA MET A 452 -25.65 49.56 0.03
C MET A 452 -26.68 48.94 1.00
N LEU A 453 -26.24 48.05 1.90
CA LEU A 453 -27.09 47.48 2.95
C LEU A 453 -27.63 48.53 3.95
N ARG A 454 -26.98 49.69 4.06
CA ARG A 454 -27.42 50.82 4.90
C ARG A 454 -28.31 51.81 4.15
N SER A 455 -28.78 51.47 2.95
CA SER A 455 -29.65 52.33 2.16
C SER A 455 -31.10 52.33 2.67
N ASP A 456 -31.73 53.50 2.70
CA ASP A 456 -33.18 53.61 2.93
C ASP A 456 -34.01 52.91 1.83
N ASN A 457 -33.41 52.52 0.70
CA ASN A 457 -34.12 51.80 -0.35
C ASN A 457 -34.06 50.27 -0.15
N LEU A 458 -35.12 49.73 0.46
CA LEU A 458 -35.36 48.29 0.64
C LEU A 458 -35.03 47.40 -0.58
N ASP A 459 -35.26 47.85 -1.81
CA ASP A 459 -34.94 47.03 -3.00
C ASP A 459 -33.43 46.97 -3.27
N VAL A 460 -32.71 48.08 -3.04
CA VAL A 460 -31.24 48.13 -3.05
C VAL A 460 -30.66 47.25 -1.94
N VAL A 461 -31.26 47.27 -0.74
CA VAL A 461 -30.86 46.42 0.39
C VAL A 461 -31.07 44.94 0.08
N LYS A 462 -32.20 44.56 -0.53
CA LYS A 462 -32.46 43.17 -0.96
C LYS A 462 -31.48 42.68 -2.02
N GLU A 463 -31.08 43.52 -2.98
CA GLU A 463 -30.03 43.14 -3.93
C GLU A 463 -28.65 43.07 -3.28
N ALA A 464 -28.30 44.06 -2.44
CA ALA A 464 -27.04 44.08 -1.69
C ALA A 464 -26.88 42.83 -0.80
N ALA A 465 -27.94 42.42 -0.10
CA ALA A 465 -27.91 41.27 0.79
C ALA A 465 -27.71 39.95 0.03
N LYS A 466 -28.37 39.77 -1.13
CA LYS A 466 -28.14 38.62 -2.02
C LYS A 466 -26.72 38.56 -2.59
N ILE A 467 -26.11 39.73 -2.85
CA ILE A 467 -24.72 39.80 -3.31
C ILE A 467 -23.77 39.50 -2.14
N ALA A 468 -24.06 40.01 -0.93
CA ALA A 468 -23.29 39.69 0.28
C ALA A 468 -23.32 38.19 0.60
N GLU A 469 -24.49 37.55 0.53
CA GLU A 469 -24.67 36.09 0.68
C GLU A 469 -23.82 35.33 -0.34
N GLY A 470 -23.92 35.70 -1.63
CA GLY A 470 -23.21 35.05 -2.72
C GLY A 470 -21.69 35.27 -2.74
N LEU A 471 -21.17 36.19 -1.92
CA LEU A 471 -19.75 36.43 -1.71
C LEU A 471 -19.26 35.96 -0.32
N GLY A 472 -20.12 35.32 0.49
CA GLY A 472 -19.78 34.88 1.84
C GLY A 472 -19.59 36.01 2.88
N LEU A 473 -19.97 37.25 2.54
CA LEU A 473 -19.83 38.43 3.42
C LEU A 473 -20.88 38.48 4.53
N LEU A 474 -22.01 37.81 4.34
CA LEU A 474 -23.05 37.62 5.35
C LEU A 474 -23.57 36.18 5.30
N THR A 475 -23.88 35.63 6.47
CA THR A 475 -24.68 34.41 6.57
C THR A 475 -26.11 34.69 6.12
N ARG A 476 -26.83 33.63 5.76
CA ARG A 476 -28.25 33.70 5.37
C ARG A 476 -29.13 34.35 6.45
N ASP A 477 -28.80 34.14 7.72
CA ASP A 477 -29.52 34.76 8.84
C ASP A 477 -29.23 36.27 8.94
N GLY A 478 -27.96 36.69 8.78
CA GLY A 478 -27.60 38.11 8.71
C GLY A 478 -28.19 38.84 7.50
N VAL A 479 -28.45 38.12 6.40
CA VAL A 479 -29.20 38.62 5.24
C VAL A 479 -30.66 38.88 5.58
N VAL A 480 -31.31 37.97 6.31
CA VAL A 480 -32.69 38.14 6.79
C VAL A 480 -32.76 39.32 7.76
N GLU A 481 -31.89 39.36 8.77
CA GLU A 481 -31.82 40.42 9.77
C GLU A 481 -31.63 41.81 9.14
N ALA A 482 -30.71 41.96 8.18
CA ALA A 482 -30.48 43.22 7.48
C ALA A 482 -31.71 43.70 6.68
N VAL A 483 -32.43 42.78 6.03
CA VAL A 483 -33.66 43.11 5.27
C VAL A 483 -34.83 43.42 6.20
N GLU A 484 -34.97 42.70 7.32
CA GLU A 484 -36.01 42.92 8.32
C GLU A 484 -35.82 44.25 9.05
N ASN A 485 -34.60 44.59 9.46
CA ASN A 485 -34.28 45.88 10.10
C ASN A 485 -34.69 47.07 9.22
N VAL A 486 -34.40 47.03 7.92
CA VAL A 486 -34.80 48.10 6.98
C VAL A 486 -36.31 48.08 6.71
N ALA A 487 -36.95 46.91 6.69
CA ALA A 487 -38.41 46.82 6.59
C ALA A 487 -39.13 47.41 7.81
N MET A 488 -38.64 47.15 9.03
CA MET A 488 -39.15 47.72 10.27
C MET A 488 -38.98 49.24 10.30
N MET A 489 -37.80 49.76 9.94
CA MET A 489 -37.55 51.21 9.84
C MET A 489 -38.51 51.90 8.85
N LYS A 490 -38.82 51.26 7.70
CA LYS A 490 -39.81 51.77 6.74
C LYS A 490 -41.24 51.77 7.28
N GLU A 491 -41.59 50.79 8.09
CA GLU A 491 -42.93 50.74 8.69
C GLU A 491 -43.07 51.75 9.84
N GLU A 492 -42.03 51.93 10.67
CA GLU A 492 -42.04 52.95 11.73
C GLU A 492 -42.13 54.37 11.15
N THR A 493 -41.39 54.67 10.08
CA THR A 493 -41.46 55.96 9.38
C THR A 493 -42.85 56.21 8.80
N ARG A 494 -43.50 55.21 8.17
CA ARG A 494 -44.90 55.30 7.73
C ARG A 494 -45.87 55.55 8.87
N GLN A 495 -45.69 54.90 10.02
CA GLN A 495 -46.55 55.11 11.19
C GLN A 495 -46.40 56.52 11.76
N ARG A 496 -45.16 57.05 11.79
CA ARG A 496 -44.88 58.45 12.17
C ARG A 496 -45.52 59.44 11.18
N GLU A 497 -45.39 59.22 9.87
CA GLU A 497 -46.05 60.02 8.83
C GLU A 497 -47.57 60.00 8.94
N ALA A 498 -48.16 58.82 9.15
CA ALA A 498 -49.60 58.66 9.34
C ALA A 498 -50.10 59.39 10.61
N ALA A 499 -49.34 59.34 11.71
CA ALA A 499 -49.64 60.07 12.93
C ALA A 499 -49.58 61.60 12.71
N ILE A 500 -48.58 62.10 11.98
CA ILE A 500 -48.46 63.53 11.62
C ILE A 500 -49.63 63.95 10.70
N LEU A 501 -49.99 63.15 9.70
CA LEU A 501 -51.15 63.43 8.84
C LEU A 501 -52.47 63.41 9.62
N ALA A 502 -52.61 62.54 10.64
CA ALA A 502 -53.78 62.48 11.50
C ALA A 502 -53.90 63.71 12.42
N THR A 503 -52.79 64.19 13.01
CA THR A 503 -52.80 65.42 13.83
C THR A 503 -53.06 66.66 12.97
N VAL A 504 -52.45 66.77 11.79
CA VAL A 504 -52.70 67.86 10.83
C VAL A 504 -54.16 67.87 10.34
N LYS A 505 -54.77 66.70 10.10
CA LYS A 505 -56.22 66.61 9.78
C LYS A 505 -57.10 67.06 10.94
N ARG A 506 -56.79 66.66 12.19
CA ARG A 506 -57.53 67.10 13.40
C ARG A 506 -57.41 68.61 13.65
N ALA A 507 -56.28 69.22 13.32
CA ALA A 507 -56.07 70.67 13.45
C ALA A 507 -56.88 71.50 12.43
N LYS A 508 -57.36 70.91 11.33
CA LYS A 508 -58.07 71.62 10.23
C LYS A 508 -59.59 71.51 10.25
N THR A 509 -60.21 70.80 11.19
CA THR A 509 -61.68 70.76 11.30
C THR A 509 -62.23 72.01 12.01
N PRO A 510 -62.99 72.90 11.34
CA PRO A 510 -63.52 74.10 11.97
C PRO A 510 -64.63 73.76 12.97
N LYS A 511 -64.53 74.35 14.17
CA LYS A 511 -65.43 74.14 15.30
C LYS A 511 -66.80 74.80 15.09
N LYS A 512 -67.68 74.18 14.29
CA LYS A 512 -69.12 74.51 14.21
C LYS A 512 -69.89 73.76 15.30
N GLY A 513 -70.71 74.47 16.08
CA GLY A 513 -71.31 73.95 17.31
C GLY A 513 -72.83 73.71 17.27
N GLY A 514 -73.34 73.17 18.39
CA GLY A 514 -74.77 72.97 18.69
C GLY A 514 -75.37 71.65 18.19
N LYS A 515 -76.51 71.14 18.71
CA LYS A 515 -77.27 71.44 19.95
C LYS A 515 -78.38 70.35 20.14
N LYS A 516 -78.62 69.93 21.39
CA LYS A 516 -79.84 69.24 21.94
C LYS A 516 -80.28 67.82 21.50
N GLU A 517 -80.41 66.95 22.53
CA GLU A 517 -81.61 66.22 23.04
C GLU A 517 -82.56 65.40 22.13
N GLY A 518 -82.96 64.21 22.64
CA GLY A 518 -84.12 63.40 22.20
C GLY A 518 -83.73 61.93 21.91
N LYS A 519 -83.87 60.97 22.84
CA LYS A 519 -85.05 60.28 23.42
C LYS A 519 -85.44 58.98 22.67
N GLU A 520 -85.48 57.90 23.45
CA GLU A 520 -86.05 56.54 23.27
C GLU A 520 -86.61 56.07 21.91
N THR A 521 -86.31 54.83 21.50
CA THR A 521 -87.34 53.74 21.49
C THR A 521 -86.77 52.33 21.24
N LYS A 522 -87.56 51.31 21.63
CA LYS A 522 -87.31 49.87 21.47
C LYS A 522 -87.52 49.41 20.00
N GLY A 523 -86.86 48.34 19.57
CA GLY A 523 -87.22 47.65 18.31
C GLY A 523 -86.37 46.43 17.98
N ALA A 524 -86.97 45.24 18.00
CA ALA A 524 -86.31 43.98 17.60
C ALA A 524 -86.50 43.69 16.11
N LYS A 525 -85.54 43.01 15.44
CA LYS A 525 -85.78 41.74 14.69
C LYS A 525 -84.58 41.17 13.90
N SER A 526 -84.46 39.85 13.98
CA SER A 526 -84.06 38.89 12.92
C SER A 526 -82.91 39.20 11.94
N GLY A 527 -81.74 38.66 12.26
CA GLY A 527 -80.95 37.70 11.48
C GLY A 527 -80.95 37.65 9.93
N LYS A 528 -79.76 37.41 9.37
CA LYS A 528 -79.62 36.52 8.20
C LYS A 528 -78.29 35.75 8.17
N LYS A 529 -78.41 34.44 8.36
CA LYS A 529 -77.39 33.42 8.10
C LYS A 529 -77.09 33.42 6.59
N LYS A 530 -75.85 33.67 6.15
CA LYS A 530 -75.45 33.41 4.74
C LYS A 530 -74.19 32.56 4.65
N LYS A 531 -74.46 31.25 4.62
CA LYS A 531 -73.56 30.18 4.18
C LYS A 531 -73.01 30.54 2.79
N LYS A 532 -71.68 30.52 2.60
CA LYS A 532 -71.05 30.44 1.28
C LYS A 532 -70.14 29.20 1.27
N LYS A 533 -70.58 28.17 0.57
CA LYS A 533 -69.82 27.01 0.13
C LYS A 533 -69.92 26.97 -1.40
N GLY A 534 -68.92 26.38 -2.04
CA GLY A 534 -68.57 26.59 -3.45
C GLY A 534 -67.09 26.89 -3.43
#